data_AF-A0A1G9L1S7-F1
#
_entry.id   AF-A0A1G9L1S7-F1
#
_cell.length_a   1.000
_cell.length_b   1.000
_cell.length_c   1.000
_cell.angle_alpha   90.00
_cell.angle_beta   90.00
_cell.angle_gamma   90.00
#
_symmetry.space_group_name_H-M   'P 1'
#
loop_
_entity.id
_entity.type
_entity.pdbx_description
1 polymer ?
#
loop_
_entity_poly.entity_id
_entity_poly.type
_entity_poly.pdbx_seq_one_letter_code
_entity_poly.pdbx_strand_id
1 'polypeptide(L)'
;KGKHIRLYGEVNPWVLLADGTIEEVESLEGRKAGISTQAELDKLSGLKTSERIDVYNSAVARKDGKIDFDSINVPDGTGTDLPPAFKQTKFASSYEARFNQTPSEMNTKVGFEGKRGESLATLKQPQDPKVKQKLDEAGIEGIHYKNAVPDLSPVAKGQVEIDHMLGGTGKNGGKARRANFAQADQKLADQLNSSPELARQFGMQPGAIKASDIKRYRTQNELTWHELNDVKTIQLVPSEINSTFGHLGGVGEINAGAFEPGGFANE
;
A
#
# COMPACT_ATOMS: atom_id res chain seq x y z
N LYS A 1 35.28 2.45 31.55
CA LYS A 1 34.17 1.67 30.94
C LYS A 1 32.87 2.09 31.62
N GLY A 2 32.24 3.17 31.15
CA GLY A 2 30.95 3.62 31.66
C GLY A 2 29.84 2.92 30.88
N LYS A 3 29.04 2.10 31.55
CA LYS A 3 27.79 1.59 31.00
C LYS A 3 26.84 2.79 30.83
N HIS A 4 26.59 3.21 29.59
CA HIS A 4 25.49 4.11 29.30
C HIS A 4 24.18 3.34 29.52
N ILE A 5 23.42 3.78 30.52
CA ILE A 5 22.06 3.33 30.76
C ILE A 5 21.19 4.13 29.80
N ARG A 6 20.56 3.45 28.83
CA ARG A 6 19.62 4.08 27.90
C ARG A 6 18.29 4.37 28.59
N LEU A 7 17.77 5.56 28.36
CA LEU A 7 16.45 5.98 28.85
C LEU A 7 15.36 5.49 27.87
N TYR A 8 14.15 5.24 28.39
CA TYR A 8 12.99 4.86 27.59
C TYR A 8 12.70 5.93 26.52
N GLY A 9 12.91 5.58 25.24
CA GLY A 9 12.66 6.45 24.10
C GLY A 9 13.81 6.57 23.09
N GLU A 10 15.02 6.10 23.43
CA GLU A 10 16.15 6.08 22.49
C GLU A 10 16.06 4.88 21.54
N VAL A 11 15.69 5.14 20.29
CA VAL A 11 15.89 4.21 19.17
C VAL A 11 17.39 4.06 18.90
N ASN A 12 17.87 2.84 18.66
CA ASN A 12 19.23 2.68 18.12
C ASN A 12 19.33 3.43 16.79
N PRO A 13 20.43 4.15 16.53
CA PRO A 13 20.67 4.72 15.21
C PRO A 13 20.88 3.63 14.16
N TRP A 14 20.75 3.98 12.88
CA TRP A 14 20.99 3.08 11.76
C TRP A 14 22.12 3.56 10.86
N VAL A 15 22.68 2.68 10.05
CA VAL A 15 23.64 3.01 9.01
C VAL A 15 23.13 2.50 7.67
N LEU A 16 23.22 3.34 6.65
CA LEU A 16 23.01 2.94 5.26
C LEU A 16 24.32 2.33 4.72
N LEU A 17 24.25 1.13 4.14
CA LEU A 17 25.38 0.41 3.58
C LEU A 17 25.53 0.61 2.07
N ALA A 18 26.70 0.23 1.54
CA ALA A 18 27.05 0.41 0.13
C ALA A 18 26.17 -0.36 -0.85
N ASP A 19 25.50 -1.40 -0.39
CA ASP A 19 24.54 -2.21 -1.15
C ASP A 19 23.09 -1.68 -1.05
N GLY A 20 22.88 -0.54 -0.37
CA GLY A 20 21.57 0.07 -0.17
C GLY A 20 20.79 -0.49 1.03
N THR A 21 21.34 -1.46 1.77
CA THR A 21 20.71 -2.00 2.99
C THR A 21 20.87 -1.04 4.17
N ILE A 22 19.96 -1.13 5.15
CA ILE A 22 19.98 -0.29 6.36
C ILE A 22 20.07 -1.19 7.58
N GLU A 23 21.09 -1.00 8.40
CA GLU A 23 21.35 -1.80 9.60
C GLU A 23 21.28 -0.97 10.87
N GLU A 24 20.69 -1.53 11.92
CA GLU A 24 20.66 -0.95 13.26
C GLU A 24 22.03 -1.08 13.94
N VAL A 25 22.50 -0.01 14.59
CA VAL A 25 23.85 0.04 15.17
C VAL A 25 23.82 0.66 16.57
N GLU A 26 24.76 0.24 17.43
CA GLU A 26 24.82 0.77 18.80
C GLU A 26 25.26 2.24 18.85
N SER A 27 26.06 2.69 17.87
CA SER A 27 26.60 4.05 17.75
C SER A 27 26.97 4.39 16.30
N LEU A 28 26.85 5.68 15.95
CA LEU A 28 27.27 6.26 14.67
C LEU A 28 28.74 6.74 14.66
N GLU A 29 29.44 6.64 15.79
CA GLU A 29 30.82 7.13 15.89
C GLU A 29 31.73 6.42 14.86
N GLY A 30 32.38 7.22 14.01
CA GLY A 30 33.24 6.72 12.93
C GLY A 30 32.51 6.11 11.73
N ARG A 31 31.17 6.06 11.74
CA ARG A 31 30.38 5.55 10.61
C ARG A 31 30.00 6.69 9.66
N LYS A 32 30.04 6.39 8.37
CA LYS A 32 29.47 7.25 7.33
C LYS A 32 28.03 6.81 7.04
N ALA A 33 27.24 7.71 6.46
CA ALA A 33 25.85 7.48 6.09
C ALA A 33 24.96 7.04 7.28
N GLY A 34 25.16 7.71 8.42
CA GLY A 34 24.38 7.48 9.64
C GLY A 34 22.97 8.08 9.55
N ILE A 35 22.03 7.41 10.21
CA ILE A 35 20.60 7.73 10.30
C ILE A 35 20.28 7.81 11.79
N SER A 36 19.83 8.96 12.25
CA SER A 36 19.73 9.27 13.68
C SER A 36 18.29 9.34 14.20
N THR A 37 17.33 9.46 13.29
CA THR A 37 15.91 9.59 13.62
C THR A 37 15.05 8.63 12.81
N GLN A 38 13.87 8.30 13.34
CA GLN A 38 12.88 7.49 12.62
C GLN A 38 12.42 8.18 11.34
N ALA A 39 12.27 9.52 11.33
CA ALA A 39 11.88 10.25 10.13
C ALA A 39 12.91 10.12 9.00
N GLU A 40 14.20 10.19 9.32
CA GLU A 40 15.29 9.95 8.36
C GLU A 40 15.28 8.50 7.85
N LEU A 41 15.02 7.54 8.73
CA LEU A 41 14.87 6.13 8.34
C LEU A 41 13.68 5.93 7.39
N ASP A 42 12.54 6.56 7.68
CA ASP A 42 11.34 6.48 6.87
C ASP A 42 11.57 7.09 5.48
N LYS A 43 12.30 8.22 5.40
CA LYS A 43 12.71 8.84 4.12
C LYS A 43 13.50 7.86 3.24
N LEU A 44 14.46 7.14 3.83
CA LEU A 44 15.29 6.17 3.09
C LEU A 44 14.55 4.86 2.79
N SER A 45 13.69 4.41 3.69
CA SER A 45 12.90 3.19 3.52
C SER A 45 11.86 3.32 2.41
N GLY A 46 11.46 4.55 2.06
CA GLY A 46 10.61 4.85 0.91
C GLY A 46 11.32 4.86 -0.45
N LEU A 47 12.65 4.74 -0.48
CA LEU A 47 13.45 4.74 -1.72
C LEU A 47 13.72 3.32 -2.22
N LYS A 48 13.80 3.18 -3.55
CA LYS A 48 14.29 1.96 -4.20
C LYS A 48 15.73 1.68 -3.78
N THR A 49 16.15 0.42 -3.83
CA THR A 49 17.53 0.02 -3.47
C THR A 49 18.57 0.77 -4.30
N SER A 50 18.32 1.00 -5.60
CA SER A 50 19.22 1.79 -6.46
C SER A 50 19.36 3.25 -5.98
N GLU A 51 18.26 3.86 -5.55
CA GLU A 51 18.25 5.25 -5.05
C GLU A 51 18.94 5.33 -3.69
N ARG A 52 18.77 4.32 -2.83
CA ARG A 52 19.52 4.19 -1.57
C ARG A 52 21.03 4.06 -1.81
N ILE A 53 21.44 3.31 -2.83
CA ILE A 53 22.86 3.21 -3.24
C ILE A 53 23.39 4.59 -3.69
N ASP A 54 22.61 5.36 -4.46
CA ASP A 54 23.00 6.71 -4.88
C ASP A 54 23.13 7.68 -3.69
N VAL A 55 22.22 7.57 -2.71
CA VAL A 55 22.29 8.32 -1.45
C VAL A 55 23.55 7.95 -0.65
N TYR A 56 23.86 6.64 -0.54
CA TYR A 56 25.08 6.18 0.12
C TYR A 56 26.33 6.77 -0.55
N ASN A 57 26.43 6.64 -1.88
CA ASN A 57 27.57 7.12 -2.66
C ASN A 57 27.76 8.64 -2.50
N SER A 58 26.66 9.38 -2.49
CA SER A 58 26.66 10.83 -2.26
C SER A 58 27.13 11.19 -0.85
N ALA A 59 26.64 10.47 0.17
CA ALA A 59 27.03 10.69 1.56
C ALA A 59 28.52 10.41 1.79
N VAL A 60 29.05 9.30 1.26
CA VAL A 60 30.47 8.94 1.49
C VAL A 60 31.46 9.83 0.75
N ALA A 61 31.04 10.46 -0.35
CA ALA A 61 31.81 11.43 -1.12
C ALA A 61 31.95 12.78 -0.39
N ARG A 62 31.07 13.10 0.55
CA ARG A 62 31.15 14.30 1.37
C ARG A 62 32.24 14.18 2.45
N LYS A 63 32.83 15.33 2.81
CA LYS A 63 33.86 15.40 3.86
C LYS A 63 33.34 15.01 5.24
N ASP A 64 32.06 15.30 5.52
CA ASP A 64 31.39 14.94 6.78
C ASP A 64 30.87 13.50 6.80
N GLY A 65 30.82 12.82 5.64
CA GLY A 65 30.28 11.47 5.52
C GLY A 65 28.78 11.38 5.81
N LYS A 66 28.05 12.51 5.87
CA LYS A 66 26.64 12.56 6.27
C LYS A 66 25.71 12.50 5.07
N ILE A 67 24.54 11.91 5.29
CA ILE A 67 23.44 11.96 4.32
C ILE A 67 22.84 13.37 4.35
N ASP A 68 22.65 13.94 3.17
CA ASP A 68 21.93 15.20 2.99
C ASP A 68 20.45 14.89 2.79
N PHE A 69 19.72 14.70 3.89
CA PHE A 69 18.30 14.31 3.88
C PHE A 69 17.36 15.37 3.29
N ASP A 70 17.83 16.60 3.09
CA ASP A 70 17.09 17.68 2.45
C ASP A 70 17.22 17.62 0.92
N SER A 71 18.33 17.06 0.42
CA SER A 71 18.54 16.78 -1.00
C SER A 71 17.85 15.51 -1.51
N ILE A 72 17.43 14.65 -0.59
CA ILE A 72 16.64 13.47 -0.92
C ILE A 72 15.24 13.95 -1.28
N ASN A 73 14.96 13.99 -2.58
CA ASN A 73 13.61 13.99 -3.10
C ASN A 73 13.00 12.62 -2.76
N VAL A 74 12.59 12.45 -1.51
CA VAL A 74 11.45 11.59 -1.23
C VAL A 74 10.33 12.18 -2.07
N PRO A 75 9.56 11.40 -2.84
CA PRO A 75 8.32 11.89 -3.41
C PRO A 75 7.57 12.59 -2.27
N ASP A 76 7.60 13.93 -2.29
CA ASP A 76 7.23 14.71 -1.14
C ASP A 76 5.72 14.56 -1.04
N GLY A 77 5.27 13.85 -0.01
CA GLY A 77 3.89 13.71 0.37
C GLY A 77 3.31 15.04 0.88
N THR A 78 3.57 16.14 0.17
CA THR A 78 2.62 17.23 0.02
C THR A 78 1.27 16.59 -0.30
N GLY A 79 0.22 17.00 0.41
CA GLY A 79 -1.06 16.29 0.56
C GLY A 79 -1.88 15.99 -0.71
N THR A 80 -1.27 16.01 -1.90
CA THR A 80 -1.85 15.61 -3.17
C THR A 80 -1.36 14.24 -3.67
N ASP A 81 -0.15 13.77 -3.31
CA ASP A 81 0.49 12.59 -3.95
C ASP A 81 0.62 11.34 -3.06
N LEU A 82 0.20 11.39 -1.79
CA LEU A 82 0.11 10.15 -1.00
C LEU A 82 -0.91 9.20 -1.63
N PRO A 83 -0.58 7.91 -1.80
CA PRO A 83 -1.54 6.93 -2.29
C PRO A 83 -2.79 6.93 -1.40
N PRO A 84 -4.00 6.76 -1.96
CA PRO A 84 -5.25 6.75 -1.21
C PRO A 84 -5.22 5.86 0.03
N ALA A 85 -4.60 4.67 -0.07
CA ALA A 85 -4.43 3.74 1.05
C ALA A 85 -3.66 4.33 2.26
N PHE A 86 -2.77 5.30 2.03
CA PHE A 86 -1.90 5.90 3.04
C PHE A 86 -2.37 7.27 3.52
N LYS A 87 -3.43 7.83 2.92
CA LYS A 87 -4.04 9.08 3.39
C LYS A 87 -4.74 8.90 4.75
N GLN A 88 -5.20 7.69 5.04
CA GLN A 88 -5.84 7.38 6.31
C GLN A 88 -4.82 7.16 7.43
N THR A 89 -5.03 7.87 8.53
CA THR A 89 -4.17 7.81 9.72
C THR A 89 -4.88 7.21 10.93
N LYS A 90 -6.18 6.95 10.83
CA LYS A 90 -7.02 6.37 11.90
C LYS A 90 -7.79 5.18 11.36
N PHE A 91 -7.76 4.08 12.10
CA PHE A 91 -8.41 2.82 11.73
C PHE A 91 -9.31 2.37 12.88
N ALA A 92 -10.41 1.68 12.57
CA ALA A 92 -11.23 1.04 13.60
C ALA A 92 -10.58 -0.27 14.05
N SER A 93 -9.95 -0.98 13.11
CA SER A 93 -9.16 -2.16 13.40
C SER A 93 -7.87 -1.81 14.16
N SER A 94 -7.41 -2.74 15.00
CA SER A 94 -6.07 -2.64 15.59
C SER A 94 -5.00 -2.88 14.52
N TYR A 95 -3.80 -2.34 14.74
CA TYR A 95 -2.66 -2.64 13.87
C TYR A 95 -2.42 -4.16 13.78
N GLU A 96 -2.50 -4.87 14.91
CA GLU A 96 -2.31 -6.31 14.96
C GLU A 96 -3.35 -7.07 14.11
N ALA A 97 -4.61 -6.63 14.11
CA ALA A 97 -5.64 -7.23 13.28
C ALA A 97 -5.32 -7.10 11.78
N ARG A 98 -4.83 -5.92 11.35
CA ARG A 98 -4.37 -5.72 9.96
C ARG A 98 -3.11 -6.51 9.66
N PHE A 99 -2.13 -6.46 10.55
CA PHE A 99 -0.86 -7.17 10.45
C PHE A 99 -1.07 -8.67 10.26
N ASN A 100 -2.01 -9.28 11.00
CA ASN A 100 -2.34 -10.69 10.90
C ASN A 100 -2.94 -11.09 9.55
N GLN A 101 -3.45 -10.14 8.76
CA GLN A 101 -3.93 -10.38 7.39
C GLN A 101 -2.87 -10.13 6.31
N THR A 102 -1.73 -9.53 6.66
CA THR A 102 -0.60 -9.39 5.72
C THR A 102 0.06 -10.75 5.45
N PRO A 103 0.74 -10.94 4.30
CA PRO A 103 1.53 -12.15 4.06
C PRO A 103 2.46 -12.45 5.24
N SER A 104 2.35 -13.65 5.81
CA SER A 104 3.18 -14.06 6.95
C SER A 104 4.62 -14.29 6.55
N GLU A 105 5.52 -14.37 7.53
CA GLU A 105 6.93 -14.70 7.28
C GLU A 105 7.08 -16.08 6.60
N MET A 106 6.21 -17.02 6.98
CA MET A 106 6.11 -18.36 6.40
C MET A 106 5.39 -18.41 5.05
N ASN A 107 4.90 -17.27 4.55
CA ASN A 107 4.29 -17.21 3.22
C ASN A 107 5.32 -17.62 2.16
N THR A 108 4.96 -18.55 1.29
CA THR A 108 5.87 -19.11 0.28
C THR A 108 5.94 -18.27 -1.00
N LYS A 109 4.99 -17.35 -1.21
CA LYS A 109 4.87 -16.52 -2.42
C LYS A 109 5.40 -15.10 -2.24
N VAL A 110 5.21 -14.50 -1.07
CA VAL A 110 5.54 -13.10 -0.81
C VAL A 110 6.49 -12.99 0.38
N GLY A 111 7.47 -12.10 0.28
CA GLY A 111 8.37 -11.69 1.35
C GLY A 111 8.38 -10.17 1.50
N PHE A 112 8.92 -9.67 2.61
CA PHE A 112 9.12 -8.24 2.84
C PHE A 112 10.62 -7.96 2.83
N GLU A 113 11.03 -6.87 2.17
CA GLU A 113 12.44 -6.46 2.14
C GLU A 113 12.89 -5.82 3.46
N GLY A 114 11.94 -5.33 4.25
CA GLY A 114 12.17 -4.80 5.59
C GLY A 114 11.13 -5.30 6.57
N LYS A 115 10.70 -4.43 7.49
CA LYS A 115 9.70 -4.78 8.48
C LYS A 115 8.38 -5.16 7.81
N ARG A 116 7.88 -6.36 8.14
CA ARG A 116 6.57 -6.85 7.67
C ARG A 116 5.46 -5.84 7.99
N GLY A 117 4.64 -5.53 7.00
CA GLY A 117 3.55 -4.56 7.13
C GLY A 117 3.95 -3.08 7.07
N GLU A 118 5.24 -2.78 6.96
CA GLU A 118 5.79 -1.41 6.94
C GLU A 118 6.87 -1.21 5.86
N SER A 119 6.95 -2.12 4.87
CA SER A 119 7.97 -2.10 3.83
C SER A 119 7.45 -2.69 2.52
N LEU A 120 8.31 -2.70 1.50
CA LEU A 120 8.02 -3.29 0.20
C LEU A 120 7.85 -4.81 0.32
N ALA A 121 6.71 -5.32 -0.13
CA ALA A 121 6.43 -6.73 -0.28
C ALA A 121 6.72 -7.19 -1.71
N THR A 122 7.60 -8.18 -1.89
CA THR A 122 8.05 -8.69 -3.20
C THR A 122 7.78 -10.19 -3.34
N LEU A 123 7.81 -10.68 -4.58
CA LEU A 123 7.62 -12.11 -4.86
C LEU A 123 8.87 -12.93 -4.51
N LYS A 124 8.68 -13.99 -3.71
CA LYS A 124 9.70 -15.00 -3.44
C LYS A 124 9.93 -15.88 -4.66
N GLN A 125 11.11 -16.50 -4.73
CA GLN A 125 11.44 -17.48 -5.76
C GLN A 125 10.88 -18.87 -5.42
N PRO A 126 10.35 -19.63 -6.41
CA PRO A 126 10.10 -19.21 -7.79
C PRO A 126 8.90 -18.24 -7.87
N GLN A 127 9.05 -17.17 -8.65
CA GLN A 127 8.01 -16.15 -8.77
C GLN A 127 6.79 -16.69 -9.53
N ASP A 128 5.59 -16.37 -9.04
CA ASP A 128 4.35 -16.65 -9.74
C ASP A 128 4.28 -15.80 -11.03
N PRO A 129 4.28 -16.42 -12.23
CA PRO A 129 4.41 -15.69 -13.48
C PRO A 129 3.23 -14.75 -13.73
N LYS A 130 2.02 -15.09 -13.26
CA LYS A 130 0.84 -14.24 -13.44
C LYS A 130 0.91 -12.99 -12.58
N VAL A 131 1.39 -13.13 -11.34
CA VAL A 131 1.55 -11.98 -10.44
C VAL A 131 2.69 -11.11 -10.93
N LYS A 132 3.82 -11.71 -11.30
CA LYS A 132 4.98 -11.01 -11.83
C LYS A 132 4.62 -10.18 -13.06
N GLN A 133 3.92 -10.76 -14.03
CA GLN A 133 3.49 -10.04 -15.23
C GLN A 133 2.70 -8.77 -14.89
N LYS A 134 1.81 -8.81 -13.90
CA LYS A 134 0.98 -7.66 -13.50
C LYS A 134 1.79 -6.57 -12.79
N LEU A 135 2.79 -6.95 -12.02
CA LEU A 135 3.74 -6.01 -11.40
C LEU A 135 4.63 -5.37 -12.48
N ASP A 136 5.14 -6.17 -13.42
CA ASP A 136 5.96 -5.69 -14.55
C ASP A 136 5.16 -4.73 -15.45
N GLU A 137 3.90 -5.04 -15.78
CA GLU A 137 2.99 -4.17 -16.55
C GLU A 137 2.72 -2.83 -15.86
N ALA A 138 2.76 -2.80 -14.52
CA ALA A 138 2.65 -1.59 -13.72
C ALA A 138 4.00 -0.89 -13.49
N GLY A 139 5.11 -1.49 -13.93
CA GLY A 139 6.46 -0.94 -13.74
C GLY A 139 6.93 -0.94 -12.29
N ILE A 140 6.43 -1.87 -11.47
CA ILE A 140 6.76 -1.98 -10.03
C ILE A 140 7.34 -3.35 -9.71
N GLU A 141 8.18 -3.43 -8.68
CA GLU A 141 8.81 -4.69 -8.23
C GLU A 141 7.96 -5.42 -7.17
N GLY A 142 7.03 -4.71 -6.53
CA GLY A 142 6.24 -5.20 -5.42
C GLY A 142 5.18 -4.20 -4.95
N ILE A 143 4.59 -4.47 -3.80
CA ILE A 143 3.54 -3.65 -3.18
C ILE A 143 4.05 -3.08 -1.86
N HIS A 144 4.02 -1.76 -1.71
CA HIS A 144 4.36 -1.12 -0.44
C HIS A 144 3.27 -1.34 0.59
N TYR A 145 3.68 -1.67 1.81
CA TYR A 145 2.81 -1.65 2.98
C TYR A 145 3.19 -0.52 3.92
N LYS A 146 2.17 0.10 4.52
CA LYS A 146 2.31 1.03 5.64
C LYS A 146 1.13 0.82 6.58
N ASN A 147 1.36 0.81 7.89
CA ASN A 147 0.33 0.50 8.89
C ASN A 147 -0.36 -0.86 8.63
N ALA A 148 0.36 -1.83 8.05
CA ALA A 148 -0.15 -3.11 7.58
C ALA A 148 -1.27 -3.04 6.51
N VAL A 149 -1.34 -1.93 5.78
CA VAL A 149 -2.24 -1.72 4.63
C VAL A 149 -1.41 -1.69 3.34
N PRO A 150 -1.78 -2.42 2.28
CA PRO A 150 -1.09 -2.37 1.00
C PRO A 150 -1.54 -1.16 0.17
N ASP A 151 -0.61 -0.57 -0.58
CA ASP A 151 -0.95 0.32 -1.68
C ASP A 151 -1.07 -0.43 -3.00
N LEU A 152 -2.30 -0.70 -3.42
CA LEU A 152 -2.59 -1.32 -4.72
C LEU A 152 -2.86 -0.29 -5.83
N SER A 153 -2.72 1.00 -5.54
CA SER A 153 -2.98 2.06 -6.53
C SER A 153 -2.14 1.93 -7.81
N PRO A 154 -0.86 1.53 -7.77
CA PRO A 154 -0.05 1.35 -8.99
C PRO A 154 -0.60 0.30 -9.96
N VAL A 155 -1.37 -0.68 -9.48
CA VAL A 155 -2.00 -1.72 -10.32
C VAL A 155 -3.49 -1.46 -10.56
N ALA A 156 -4.05 -0.40 -9.98
CA ALA A 156 -5.46 -0.08 -10.11
C ALA A 156 -5.78 0.37 -11.55
N LYS A 157 -6.85 -0.20 -12.11
CA LYS A 157 -7.40 0.17 -13.41
C LYS A 157 -8.44 1.29 -13.31
N GLY A 158 -9.03 1.48 -12.13
CA GLY A 158 -9.99 2.54 -11.85
C GLY A 158 -10.20 2.73 -10.36
N GLN A 159 -10.73 3.88 -9.97
CA GLN A 159 -11.02 4.22 -8.58
C GLN A 159 -12.28 5.06 -8.51
N VAL A 160 -13.17 4.70 -7.58
CA VAL A 160 -14.41 5.44 -7.32
C VAL A 160 -14.64 5.61 -5.83
N GLU A 161 -15.48 6.56 -5.48
CA GLU A 161 -16.05 6.67 -4.14
C GLU A 161 -17.47 6.12 -4.18
N ILE A 162 -17.79 5.20 -3.27
CA ILE A 162 -19.16 4.69 -3.07
C ILE A 162 -19.89 5.50 -2.00
N ASP A 163 -21.22 5.44 -2.00
CA ASP A 163 -22.03 6.28 -1.12
C ASP A 163 -21.94 5.83 0.34
N HIS A 164 -21.82 4.51 0.55
CA HIS A 164 -21.62 3.87 1.84
C HIS A 164 -20.97 2.49 1.66
N MET A 165 -20.17 2.05 2.62
CA MET A 165 -19.57 0.72 2.63
C MET A 165 -20.26 -0.18 3.65
N LEU A 166 -20.73 -1.34 3.19
CA LEU A 166 -21.36 -2.34 4.03
C LEU A 166 -20.34 -3.39 4.51
N GLY A 167 -20.50 -3.81 5.76
CA GLY A 167 -19.78 -4.92 6.37
C GLY A 167 -20.69 -6.11 6.70
N GLY A 168 -20.08 -7.16 7.23
CA GLY A 168 -20.74 -8.35 7.72
C GLY A 168 -19.85 -9.58 7.66
N THR A 169 -20.25 -10.64 8.34
CA THR A 169 -19.59 -11.95 8.31
C THR A 169 -20.49 -13.02 7.68
N GLY A 170 -19.91 -14.13 7.23
CA GLY A 170 -20.66 -15.25 6.62
C GLY A 170 -21.60 -14.82 5.48
N LYS A 171 -22.89 -15.18 5.58
CA LYS A 171 -23.91 -14.85 4.58
C LYS A 171 -24.10 -13.33 4.41
N ASN A 172 -24.00 -12.57 5.51
CA ASN A 172 -24.17 -11.12 5.50
C ASN A 172 -22.96 -10.44 4.86
N GLY A 173 -21.74 -10.94 5.12
CA GLY A 173 -20.53 -10.47 4.43
C GLY A 173 -20.62 -10.66 2.90
N GLY A 174 -21.16 -11.79 2.45
CA GLY A 174 -21.41 -12.01 1.03
C GLY A 174 -22.44 -11.06 0.42
N LYS A 175 -23.47 -10.66 1.18
CA LYS A 175 -24.47 -9.65 0.74
C LYS A 175 -23.85 -8.25 0.69
N ALA A 176 -23.12 -7.86 1.73
CA ALA A 176 -22.42 -6.58 1.84
C ALA A 176 -21.47 -6.37 0.66
N ARG A 177 -20.60 -7.35 0.39
CA ARG A 177 -19.69 -7.31 -0.76
C ARG A 177 -20.42 -7.09 -2.09
N ARG A 178 -21.52 -7.81 -2.33
CA ARG A 178 -22.30 -7.64 -3.58
C ARG A 178 -22.90 -6.24 -3.70
N ALA A 179 -23.36 -5.67 -2.58
CA ALA A 179 -23.90 -4.32 -2.56
C ALA A 179 -22.81 -3.25 -2.79
N ASN A 180 -21.65 -3.36 -2.13
CA ASN A 180 -20.50 -2.48 -2.36
C ASN A 180 -20.06 -2.53 -3.83
N PHE A 181 -19.97 -3.74 -4.40
CA PHE A 181 -19.57 -3.94 -5.80
C PHE A 181 -20.60 -3.36 -6.78
N ALA A 182 -21.90 -3.45 -6.48
CA ALA A 182 -22.94 -2.88 -7.31
C ALA A 182 -22.87 -1.34 -7.34
N GLN A 183 -22.60 -0.70 -6.19
CA GLN A 183 -22.35 0.74 -6.12
C GLN A 183 -21.13 1.11 -6.97
N ALA A 184 -20.00 0.41 -6.80
CA ALA A 184 -18.78 0.68 -7.54
C ALA A 184 -18.93 0.49 -9.05
N ASP A 185 -19.65 -0.56 -9.47
CA ASP A 185 -19.99 -0.81 -10.87
C ASP A 185 -20.80 0.35 -11.47
N GLN A 186 -21.76 0.90 -10.72
CA GLN A 186 -22.54 2.05 -11.16
C GLN A 186 -21.69 3.32 -11.23
N LYS A 187 -20.93 3.63 -10.18
CA LYS A 187 -20.08 4.83 -10.13
C LYS A 187 -19.03 4.84 -11.24
N LEU A 188 -18.42 3.70 -11.55
CA LEU A 188 -17.46 3.61 -12.65
C LEU A 188 -18.15 3.77 -14.00
N ALA A 189 -19.34 3.19 -14.20
CA ALA A 189 -20.12 3.41 -15.42
C ALA A 189 -20.42 4.90 -15.64
N ASP A 190 -20.84 5.61 -14.59
CA ASP A 190 -21.13 7.04 -14.64
C ASP A 190 -19.86 7.87 -14.96
N GLN A 191 -18.72 7.53 -14.35
CA GLN A 191 -17.43 8.15 -14.66
C GLN A 191 -17.01 7.94 -16.12
N LEU A 192 -17.11 6.71 -16.63
CA LEU A 192 -16.74 6.39 -18.02
C LEU A 192 -17.68 7.07 -19.03
N ASN A 193 -18.99 7.13 -18.73
CA ASN A 193 -19.92 7.87 -19.58
C ASN A 193 -19.64 9.38 -19.61
N SER A 194 -19.07 9.92 -18.53
CA SER A 194 -18.70 11.33 -18.41
C SER A 194 -17.31 11.65 -18.96
N SER A 195 -16.49 10.65 -19.29
CA SER A 195 -15.13 10.81 -19.81
C SER A 195 -14.86 9.86 -20.99
N PRO A 196 -14.98 10.35 -22.23
CA PRO A 196 -14.66 9.57 -23.43
C PRO A 196 -13.23 9.01 -23.44
N GLU A 197 -12.25 9.76 -22.94
CA GLU A 197 -10.86 9.35 -22.88
C GLU A 197 -10.69 8.14 -21.95
N LEU A 198 -11.30 8.19 -20.75
CA LEU A 198 -11.26 7.09 -19.80
C LEU A 198 -12.02 5.87 -20.34
N ALA A 199 -13.20 6.06 -20.95
CA ALA A 199 -13.93 4.97 -21.61
C ALA A 199 -13.06 4.25 -22.65
N ARG A 200 -12.29 4.99 -23.46
CA ARG A 200 -11.37 4.40 -24.45
C ARG A 200 -10.24 3.60 -23.81
N GLN A 201 -9.71 4.01 -22.66
CA GLN A 201 -8.71 3.23 -21.93
C GLN A 201 -9.26 1.88 -21.45
N PHE A 202 -10.56 1.80 -21.17
CA PHE A 202 -11.27 0.57 -20.84
C PHE A 202 -11.75 -0.21 -22.08
N GLY A 203 -11.47 0.27 -23.30
CA GLY A 203 -11.98 -0.33 -24.54
C GLY A 203 -13.50 -0.21 -24.70
N MET A 204 -14.12 0.78 -24.06
CA MET A 204 -15.57 1.01 -24.05
C MET A 204 -15.97 2.27 -24.83
N GLN A 205 -17.22 2.31 -25.30
CA GLN A 205 -17.82 3.50 -25.89
C GLN A 205 -18.66 4.24 -24.83
N PRO A 206 -18.42 5.55 -24.60
CA PRO A 206 -19.16 6.33 -23.60
C PRO A 206 -20.61 6.61 -24.03
N GLY A 207 -21.44 7.02 -23.09
CA GLY A 207 -22.81 7.52 -23.29
C GLY A 207 -23.93 6.51 -23.01
N ALA A 208 -23.61 5.21 -22.92
CA ALA A 208 -24.59 4.16 -22.62
C ALA A 208 -24.01 2.99 -21.79
N ILE A 209 -22.85 3.17 -21.15
CA ILE A 209 -22.22 2.14 -20.31
C ILE A 209 -23.10 1.92 -19.07
N LYS A 210 -23.43 0.66 -18.76
CA LYS A 210 -24.22 0.30 -17.58
C LYS A 210 -23.34 -0.39 -16.54
N ALA A 211 -23.79 -0.40 -15.28
CA ALA A 211 -23.15 -1.17 -14.21
C ALA A 211 -22.94 -2.65 -14.57
N SER A 212 -23.88 -3.25 -15.31
CA SER A 212 -23.75 -4.62 -15.82
C SER A 212 -22.59 -4.82 -16.80
N ASP A 213 -22.25 -3.81 -17.58
CA ASP A 213 -21.12 -3.85 -18.51
C ASP A 213 -19.79 -3.79 -17.75
N ILE A 214 -19.73 -2.97 -16.69
CA ILE A 214 -18.59 -2.95 -15.76
C ILE A 214 -18.44 -4.31 -15.09
N LYS A 215 -19.51 -4.87 -14.53
CA LYS A 215 -19.47 -6.21 -13.93
C LYS A 215 -18.95 -7.28 -14.91
N ARG A 216 -19.39 -7.24 -16.17
CA ARG A 216 -18.92 -8.16 -17.22
C ARG A 216 -17.43 -7.93 -17.52
N TYR A 217 -17.02 -6.68 -17.67
CA TYR A 217 -15.62 -6.30 -17.89
C TYR A 217 -14.71 -6.81 -16.77
N ARG A 218 -15.12 -6.67 -15.50
CA ARG A 218 -14.34 -7.17 -14.36
C ARG A 218 -14.14 -8.68 -14.42
N THR A 219 -15.21 -9.44 -14.69
CA THR A 219 -15.13 -10.90 -14.82
C THR A 219 -14.23 -11.32 -15.98
N GLN A 220 -14.37 -10.67 -17.15
CA GLN A 220 -13.58 -11.01 -18.34
C GLN A 220 -12.09 -10.68 -18.21
N ASN A 221 -11.75 -9.68 -17.40
CA ASN A 221 -10.37 -9.22 -17.18
C ASN A 221 -9.78 -9.68 -15.83
N GLU A 222 -10.46 -10.60 -15.13
CA GLU A 222 -10.04 -11.13 -13.83
C GLU A 222 -9.79 -10.03 -12.77
N LEU A 223 -10.63 -9.00 -12.73
CA LEU A 223 -10.54 -7.86 -11.81
C LEU A 223 -11.52 -7.97 -10.65
N THR A 224 -11.13 -7.44 -9.49
CA THR A 224 -11.97 -7.33 -8.28
C THR A 224 -11.98 -5.89 -7.79
N TRP A 225 -13.04 -5.52 -7.09
CA TRP A 225 -13.05 -4.29 -6.33
C TRP A 225 -12.32 -4.52 -5.00
N HIS A 226 -11.34 -3.68 -4.71
CA HIS A 226 -10.59 -3.56 -3.46
C HIS A 226 -11.19 -2.40 -2.66
N GLU A 227 -11.86 -2.74 -1.57
CA GLU A 227 -12.47 -1.79 -0.62
C GLU A 227 -11.38 -1.25 0.31
N LEU A 228 -11.06 0.06 0.23
CA LEU A 228 -9.99 0.65 1.03
C LEU A 228 -10.45 0.89 2.47
N ASN A 229 -9.49 0.96 3.39
CA ASN A 229 -9.73 1.12 4.83
C ASN A 229 -10.45 2.43 5.20
N ASP A 230 -10.52 3.41 4.29
CA ASP A 230 -11.19 4.70 4.51
C ASP A 230 -12.72 4.58 4.42
N VAL A 231 -13.20 3.35 4.18
CA VAL A 231 -14.60 2.94 4.07
C VAL A 231 -15.42 3.71 3.03
N LYS A 232 -14.72 4.32 2.06
CA LYS A 232 -15.34 5.18 1.03
C LYS A 232 -14.77 4.91 -0.34
N THR A 233 -13.44 4.81 -0.44
CA THR A 233 -12.74 4.58 -1.69
C THR A 233 -12.74 3.09 -2.04
N ILE A 234 -12.96 2.79 -3.32
CA ILE A 234 -12.86 1.43 -3.84
C ILE A 234 -12.08 1.46 -5.16
N GLN A 235 -11.11 0.55 -5.29
CA GLN A 235 -10.21 0.48 -6.44
C GLN A 235 -10.47 -0.79 -7.25
N LEU A 236 -10.51 -0.68 -8.56
CA LEU A 236 -10.59 -1.83 -9.45
C LEU A 236 -9.18 -2.37 -9.70
N VAL A 237 -8.86 -3.51 -9.12
CA VAL A 237 -7.50 -4.09 -9.17
C VAL A 237 -7.53 -5.53 -9.71
N PRO A 238 -6.40 -6.08 -10.20
CA PRO A 238 -6.35 -7.48 -10.56
C PRO A 238 -6.60 -8.39 -9.36
N SER A 239 -7.47 -9.40 -9.56
CA SER A 239 -7.89 -10.30 -8.48
C SER A 239 -6.69 -11.05 -7.87
N GLU A 240 -5.76 -11.49 -8.71
CA GLU A 240 -4.56 -12.22 -8.29
C GLU A 240 -3.65 -11.36 -7.41
N ILE A 241 -3.50 -10.07 -7.73
CA ILE A 241 -2.71 -9.14 -6.90
C ILE A 241 -3.40 -8.96 -5.55
N ASN A 242 -4.71 -8.69 -5.55
CA ASN A 242 -5.49 -8.48 -4.35
C ASN A 242 -5.46 -9.69 -3.41
N SER A 243 -5.44 -10.92 -3.93
CA SER A 243 -5.35 -12.14 -3.12
C SER A 243 -3.92 -12.47 -2.68
N THR A 244 -2.92 -12.15 -3.50
CA THR A 244 -1.51 -12.47 -3.20
C THR A 244 -0.96 -11.58 -2.09
N PHE A 245 -1.28 -10.29 -2.14
CA PHE A 245 -0.87 -9.30 -1.16
C PHE A 245 -1.98 -9.15 -0.11
N GLY A 246 -2.07 -10.15 0.78
CA GLY A 246 -3.10 -10.22 1.82
C GLY A 246 -3.20 -8.95 2.68
N HIS A 247 -4.42 -8.62 3.11
CA HIS A 247 -4.71 -7.40 3.87
C HIS A 247 -6.10 -7.45 4.52
N LEU A 248 -6.30 -6.54 5.48
CA LEU A 248 -7.60 -6.17 6.00
C LEU A 248 -8.02 -4.87 5.31
N GLY A 249 -9.04 -4.93 4.45
CA GLY A 249 -9.59 -3.74 3.75
C GLY A 249 -10.78 -3.10 4.46
N GLY A 250 -11.48 -2.20 3.78
CA GLY A 250 -12.59 -1.40 4.33
C GLY A 250 -13.73 -2.21 4.93
N VAL A 251 -14.11 -3.35 4.34
CA VAL A 251 -15.11 -4.26 4.93
C VAL A 251 -14.65 -4.77 6.31
N GLY A 252 -13.36 -5.01 6.48
CA GLY A 252 -12.76 -5.38 7.75
C GLY A 252 -12.80 -4.23 8.77
N GLU A 253 -12.63 -2.98 8.32
CA GLU A 253 -12.78 -1.79 9.17
C GLU A 253 -14.22 -1.60 9.64
N ILE A 254 -15.21 -1.75 8.74
CA ILE A 254 -16.62 -1.74 9.12
C ILE A 254 -16.90 -2.82 10.16
N ASN A 255 -16.42 -4.05 9.94
CA ASN A 255 -16.57 -5.16 10.89
C ASN A 255 -15.86 -4.93 12.22
N ALA A 256 -14.84 -4.07 12.26
CA ALA A 256 -14.14 -3.65 13.47
C ALA A 256 -14.80 -2.44 14.17
N GLY A 257 -15.91 -1.93 13.63
CA GLY A 257 -16.68 -0.84 14.23
C GLY A 257 -16.46 0.54 13.61
N ALA A 258 -15.97 0.64 12.36
CA ALA A 258 -15.86 1.91 11.64
C ALA A 258 -17.24 2.41 11.16
N PHE A 259 -17.59 3.69 11.45
CA PHE A 259 -18.90 4.33 11.17
C PHE A 259 -18.81 5.88 11.02
N GLU A 260 -19.39 6.66 10.07
CA GLU A 260 -20.30 6.50 8.89
C GLU A 260 -20.15 7.69 7.87
N PRO A 261 -20.54 7.58 6.57
CA PRO A 261 -21.92 7.90 6.12
C PRO A 261 -22.66 6.70 5.47
N GLY A 262 -23.84 6.18 5.91
CA GLY A 262 -24.77 6.56 6.99
C GLY A 262 -25.55 5.45 7.80
N GLY A 263 -25.06 4.21 8.04
CA GLY A 263 -25.28 3.43 9.30
C GLY A 263 -25.18 1.87 9.20
N PHE A 264 -24.85 1.01 10.20
CA PHE A 264 -23.64 0.67 11.00
C PHE A 264 -23.43 -0.89 10.96
N ALA A 265 -22.32 -1.43 11.50
CA ALA A 265 -21.96 -2.79 11.91
C ALA A 265 -22.02 -2.84 13.45
N ASN A 266 -23.25 -2.73 13.90
CA ASN A 266 -23.84 -3.26 15.12
C ASN A 266 -25.31 -2.84 15.01
N GLU A 267 -26.01 -3.43 14.05
CA GLU A 267 -27.45 -3.69 14.16
C GLU A 267 -27.65 -5.19 14.39
#